data_AF-A0A0Q4QP43-F1
#
_entry.id   AF-A0A0Q4QP43-F1
#
_cell.length_a   1.000
_cell.length_b   1.000
_cell.length_c   1.000
_cell.angle_alpha   90.00
_cell.angle_beta   90.00
_cell.angle_gamma   90.00
#
_symmetry.space_group_name_H-M   'P 1'
#
loop_
_entity.id
_entity.type
_entity.pdbx_description
1 polymer ?
#
loop_
_entity_poly.entity_id
_entity_poly.type
_entity_poly.pdbx_seq_one_letter_code
_entity_poly.pdbx_strand_id
1 'polypeptide(L)'
;MPSLNDLIIKNEWSMLSWSEKYGSGIWLALSPAVTLLETIENISTRSGVIQSIELTSYFSGKGSWLPVVHAEHFMKGVHLLDRKTSVIPESMLELYSSSVQVAYQSIQKVGRSSNYQLKQAAEDNDPDLIIPNELKTYMDKLK
;
A
#
# COMPACT_ATOMS: atom_id res chain seq x y z
N MET A 1 7.55 -11.00 15.06
CA MET A 1 6.90 -9.95 14.25
C MET A 1 7.98 -8.93 13.94
N PRO A 2 8.31 -8.68 12.67
CA PRO A 2 9.31 -7.70 12.30
C PRO A 2 8.79 -6.31 12.65
N SER A 3 9.63 -5.50 13.29
CA SER A 3 9.36 -4.08 13.45
C SER A 3 9.44 -3.37 12.09
N LEU A 4 8.89 -2.16 12.00
CA LEU A 4 9.12 -1.28 10.85
C LEU A 4 10.62 -1.14 10.52
N ASN A 5 11.45 -1.04 11.56
CA ASN A 5 12.91 -0.98 11.40
C ASN A 5 13.49 -2.26 10.81
N ASP A 6 12.96 -3.45 11.12
CA ASP A 6 13.41 -4.70 10.52
C ASP A 6 13.06 -4.76 9.03
N LEU A 7 11.88 -4.25 8.62
CA LEU A 7 11.53 -4.16 7.21
C LEU A 7 12.50 -3.24 6.44
N ILE A 8 12.80 -2.07 6.99
CA ILE A 8 13.67 -1.08 6.32
C ILE A 8 15.13 -1.54 6.31
N ILE A 9 15.67 -1.93 7.47
CA ILE A 9 17.11 -2.17 7.64
C ILE A 9 17.50 -3.57 7.16
N LYS A 10 16.71 -4.60 7.50
CA LYS A 10 17.08 -5.99 7.20
C LYS A 10 16.54 -6.48 5.86
N ASN A 11 15.37 -5.98 5.46
CA ASN A 11 14.70 -6.42 4.24
C ASN A 11 14.76 -5.37 3.12
N GLU A 12 15.52 -4.29 3.34
CA GLU A 12 15.79 -3.23 2.37
C GLU A 12 14.52 -2.54 1.82
N TRP A 13 13.45 -2.54 2.61
CA TRP A 13 12.24 -1.81 2.23
C TRP A 13 12.49 -0.31 2.27
N SER A 14 11.96 0.37 1.26
CA SER A 14 11.93 1.83 1.18
C SER A 14 10.65 2.36 1.81
N MET A 15 10.73 3.55 2.41
CA MET A 15 9.59 4.31 2.91
C MET A 15 9.51 5.64 2.18
N LEU A 16 8.32 6.02 1.73
CA LEU A 16 8.06 7.32 1.12
C LEU A 16 6.89 7.99 1.82
N SER A 17 7.02 9.30 2.02
CA SER A 17 5.95 10.15 2.55
C SER A 17 5.66 11.30 1.59
N TRP A 18 4.39 11.58 1.34
CA TRP A 18 3.96 12.69 0.49
C TRP A 18 2.70 13.36 1.04
N SER A 19 2.47 14.62 0.68
CA SER A 19 1.28 15.35 1.10
C SER A 19 0.06 14.91 0.30
N GLU A 20 -1.10 14.84 0.96
CA GLU A 20 -2.37 14.62 0.27
C GLU A 20 -2.70 15.80 -0.66
N LYS A 21 -3.13 15.50 -1.89
CA LYS A 21 -3.42 16.54 -2.90
C LYS A 21 -4.72 17.32 -2.64
N TYR A 22 -5.77 16.62 -2.19
CA TYR A 22 -7.13 17.17 -2.09
C TYR A 22 -7.66 17.23 -0.65
N GLY A 23 -6.76 17.27 0.33
CA GLY A 23 -7.13 17.24 1.74
C GLY A 23 -6.00 17.69 2.65
N SER A 24 -6.06 17.25 3.90
CA SER A 24 -5.10 17.59 4.92
C SER A 24 -4.47 16.33 5.48
N GLY A 25 -3.14 16.29 5.48
CA GLY A 25 -2.39 15.17 6.00
C GLY A 25 -1.33 14.71 5.02
N ILE A 26 -0.79 13.55 5.34
CA ILE A 26 0.26 12.91 4.58
C ILE A 26 -0.08 11.44 4.38
N TRP A 27 0.36 10.92 3.25
CA TRP A 27 0.45 9.50 3.00
C TRP A 27 1.84 9.03 3.37
N LEU A 28 1.92 7.85 3.99
CA LEU A 28 3.14 7.07 4.16
C LEU A 28 2.93 5.70 3.55
N ALA A 29 3.93 5.20 2.83
CA ALA A 29 3.91 3.86 2.27
C ALA A 29 5.28 3.19 2.36
N LEU A 30 5.27 1.86 2.42
CA LEU A 30 6.45 1.01 2.35
C LEU A 30 6.44 0.15 1.10
N SER A 31 7.60 -0.09 0.52
CA SER A 31 7.76 -0.99 -0.62
C SER A 31 9.09 -1.71 -0.56
N PRO A 32 9.18 -2.95 -1.05
CA PRO A 32 10.46 -3.59 -1.37
C PRO A 32 11.27 -2.84 -2.44
N ALA A 33 10.65 -1.93 -3.20
CA ALA A 33 11.31 -1.12 -4.23
C ALA A 33 10.82 0.34 -4.25
N VAL A 34 11.74 1.29 -4.15
CA VAL A 34 11.45 2.74 -4.10
C VAL A 34 10.70 3.26 -5.33
N THR A 35 11.00 2.74 -6.52
CA THR A 35 10.40 3.18 -7.79
C THR A 35 8.88 2.92 -7.86
N LEU A 36 8.39 1.93 -7.10
CA LEU A 36 6.97 1.66 -6.95
C LEU A 36 6.28 2.74 -6.10
N LEU A 37 6.97 3.23 -5.05
CA LEU A 37 6.46 4.30 -4.20
C LEU A 37 6.35 5.62 -4.95
N GLU A 38 7.39 5.98 -5.71
CA GLU A 38 7.38 7.19 -6.56
C GLU A 38 6.21 7.16 -7.55
N THR A 39 5.85 5.98 -8.05
CA THR A 39 4.71 5.82 -8.95
C THR A 39 3.38 6.03 -8.23
N ILE A 40 3.22 5.46 -7.03
CA ILE A 40 2.02 5.64 -6.21
C ILE A 40 1.85 7.11 -5.82
N GLU A 41 2.92 7.76 -5.37
CA GLU A 41 2.95 9.20 -5.10
C GLU A 41 2.52 9.99 -6.34
N ASN A 42 3.08 9.68 -7.51
CA ASN A 42 2.76 10.37 -8.76
C ASN A 42 1.27 10.24 -9.12
N ILE A 43 0.68 9.05 -8.97
CA ILE A 43 -0.76 8.85 -9.17
C ILE A 43 -1.58 9.68 -8.15
N SER A 44 -1.14 9.73 -6.90
CA SER A 44 -1.81 10.48 -5.83
C SER A 44 -1.71 12.00 -6.00
N THR A 45 -0.60 12.52 -6.53
CA THR A 45 -0.28 13.96 -6.50
C THR A 45 -0.32 14.63 -7.87
N ARG A 46 0.01 13.93 -8.95
CA ARG A 46 0.20 14.52 -10.28
C ARG A 46 -0.78 14.00 -11.33
N SER A 47 -1.35 12.80 -11.17
CA SER A 47 -2.43 12.34 -12.05
C SER A 47 -3.72 13.16 -11.87
N GLY A 48 -4.69 12.87 -12.73
CA GLY A 48 -6.02 13.48 -12.68
C GLY A 48 -6.74 13.22 -11.36
N VAL A 49 -7.74 14.07 -11.07
CA VAL A 49 -8.56 14.00 -9.84
C VAL A 49 -9.13 12.59 -9.64
N ILE A 50 -9.63 11.98 -10.71
CA ILE A 50 -10.31 10.68 -10.68
C ILE A 50 -9.33 9.57 -10.25
N GLN A 51 -8.13 9.51 -10.82
CA GLN A 51 -7.12 8.51 -10.45
C GLN A 51 -6.71 8.62 -8.98
N SER A 52 -6.54 9.84 -8.47
CA SER A 52 -6.22 10.06 -7.07
C SER A 52 -7.34 9.60 -6.12
N ILE A 53 -8.60 9.84 -6.48
CA ILE A 53 -9.76 9.40 -5.69
C ILE A 53 -9.87 7.88 -5.69
N GLU A 54 -9.66 7.24 -6.83
CA GLU A 54 -9.69 5.78 -6.94
C GLU A 54 -8.59 5.12 -6.12
N LEU A 55 -7.37 5.65 -6.20
CA LEU A 55 -6.25 5.13 -5.42
C LEU A 55 -6.52 5.25 -3.91
N THR A 56 -7.05 6.39 -3.48
CA THR A 56 -7.45 6.62 -2.08
C THR A 56 -8.55 5.66 -1.64
N SER A 57 -9.56 5.46 -2.48
CA SER A 57 -10.68 4.55 -2.22
C SER A 57 -10.19 3.10 -2.14
N TYR A 58 -9.27 2.71 -3.02
CA TYR A 58 -8.66 1.39 -3.03
C TYR A 58 -7.86 1.13 -1.75
N PHE A 59 -6.99 2.04 -1.32
CA PHE A 59 -6.22 1.90 -0.07
C PHE A 59 -7.11 1.85 1.18
N SER A 60 -8.26 2.50 1.15
CA SER A 60 -9.23 2.46 2.25
C SER A 60 -10.12 1.22 2.23
N GLY A 61 -10.18 0.51 1.09
CA GLY A 61 -11.03 -0.65 0.86
C GLY A 61 -10.22 -1.93 0.62
N LYS A 62 -10.26 -2.46 -0.61
CA LYS A 62 -9.63 -3.75 -0.97
C LYS A 62 -8.11 -3.76 -0.80
N GLY A 63 -7.45 -2.62 -0.97
CA GLY A 63 -6.01 -2.44 -0.76
C GLY A 63 -5.63 -2.15 0.69
N SER A 64 -6.55 -2.24 1.65
CA SER A 64 -6.28 -1.92 3.06
C SER A 64 -5.22 -2.79 3.73
N TRP A 65 -4.86 -3.93 3.15
CA TRP A 65 -3.76 -4.81 3.61
C TRP A 65 -2.37 -4.31 3.21
N LEU A 66 -2.28 -3.43 2.20
CA LEU A 66 -1.01 -2.87 1.74
C LEU A 66 -0.42 -1.96 2.82
N PRO A 67 0.91 -1.84 2.93
CA PRO A 67 1.56 -1.02 3.95
C PRO A 67 1.55 0.45 3.54
N VAL A 68 0.34 1.00 3.44
CA VAL A 68 0.01 2.40 3.11
C VAL A 68 -0.92 2.93 4.20
N VAL A 69 -0.63 4.12 4.69
CA VAL A 69 -1.42 4.80 5.73
C VAL A 69 -1.58 6.27 5.41
N HIS A 70 -2.70 6.85 5.83
CA HIS A 70 -2.92 8.29 5.83
C HIS A 70 -2.91 8.81 7.28
N ALA A 71 -2.26 9.95 7.53
CA ALA A 71 -2.11 10.51 8.86
C ALA A 71 -1.99 12.04 8.83
N GLU A 72 -2.32 12.70 9.96
CA GLU A 72 -2.18 14.16 10.09
C GLU A 72 -0.72 14.65 10.02
N HIS A 73 0.24 13.83 10.47
CA HIS A 73 1.66 14.18 10.50
C HIS A 73 2.57 12.94 10.49
N PHE A 74 3.86 13.16 10.17
CA PHE A 74 4.86 12.11 9.93
C PHE A 74 4.93 11.05 11.03
N MET A 75 5.14 11.48 12.28
CA MET A 75 5.26 10.55 13.41
C MET A 75 4.00 9.68 13.62
N LYS A 76 2.80 10.24 13.41
CA LYS A 76 1.54 9.47 13.48
C LYS A 76 1.48 8.46 12.34
N GLY A 77 1.90 8.84 11.14
CA GLY A 77 2.04 7.94 9.99
C GLY A 77 2.97 6.77 10.29
N VAL A 78 4.17 7.04 10.82
CA VAL A 78 5.16 6.02 11.19
C VAL A 78 4.57 5.02 12.21
N HIS A 79 3.88 5.51 13.24
CA HIS A 79 3.24 4.64 14.22
C HIS A 79 2.10 3.78 13.64
N LEU A 80 1.28 4.35 12.74
CA LEU A 80 0.22 3.59 12.08
C LEU A 80 0.79 2.52 11.15
N LEU A 81 1.86 2.86 10.43
CA LEU A 81 2.56 1.97 9.53
C LEU A 81 3.21 0.80 10.30
N ASP A 82 3.91 1.08 11.39
CA ASP A 82 4.52 0.07 12.27
C ASP A 82 3.46 -0.86 12.87
N ARG A 83 2.33 -0.32 13.37
CA ARG A 83 1.20 -1.15 13.79
C ARG A 83 0.67 -2.04 12.67
N LYS A 84 0.52 -1.48 11.47
CA LYS A 84 -0.02 -2.19 10.30
C LYS A 84 0.89 -3.33 9.83
N THR A 85 2.20 -3.17 9.89
CA THR A 85 3.16 -4.19 9.47
C THR A 85 3.54 -5.16 10.57
N SER A 86 3.47 -4.75 11.84
CA SER A 86 3.81 -5.60 12.98
C SER A 86 2.96 -6.86 13.06
N VAL A 87 1.74 -6.87 12.52
CA VAL A 87 0.87 -8.06 12.54
C VAL A 87 1.33 -9.16 11.58
N ILE A 88 2.29 -8.89 10.68
CA ILE A 88 2.79 -9.86 9.71
C ILE A 88 3.90 -10.69 10.38
N PRO A 89 3.77 -12.02 10.48
CA PRO A 89 4.80 -12.86 11.07
C PRO A 89 5.97 -13.00 10.10
N GLU A 90 7.15 -13.26 10.66
CA GLU A 90 8.37 -13.45 9.86
C GLU A 90 8.23 -14.58 8.84
N SER A 91 7.52 -15.66 9.19
CA SER A 91 7.23 -16.79 8.29
C SER A 91 6.38 -16.43 7.06
N MET A 92 5.68 -15.29 7.08
CA MET A 92 4.86 -14.82 5.97
C MET A 92 5.48 -13.61 5.27
N LEU A 93 6.66 -13.16 5.70
CA LEU A 93 7.26 -11.91 5.22
C LEU A 93 7.62 -11.97 3.73
N GLU A 94 8.12 -13.11 3.24
CA GLU A 94 8.44 -13.30 1.83
C GLU A 94 7.17 -13.23 0.95
N LEU A 95 6.12 -13.92 1.37
CA LEU A 95 4.81 -13.85 0.70
C LEU A 95 4.23 -12.43 0.76
N TYR A 96 4.31 -11.76 1.90
CA TYR A 96 3.85 -10.38 2.04
C TYR A 96 4.61 -9.42 1.13
N SER A 97 5.95 -9.51 1.11
CA SER A 97 6.81 -8.67 0.28
C SER A 97 6.52 -8.82 -1.21
N SER A 98 6.48 -10.07 -1.69
CA SER A 98 6.15 -10.38 -3.08
C SER A 98 4.74 -9.91 -3.46
N SER A 99 3.76 -10.09 -2.57
CA SER A 99 2.39 -9.66 -2.81
C SER A 99 2.26 -8.14 -2.88
N VAL A 100 2.92 -7.41 -1.97
CA VAL A 100 2.95 -5.93 -2.00
C VAL A 100 3.57 -5.45 -3.30
N GLN A 101 4.67 -6.06 -3.73
CA GLN A 101 5.32 -5.73 -4.99
C GLN A 101 4.40 -5.94 -6.19
N VAL A 102 3.73 -7.10 -6.28
CA VAL A 102 2.76 -7.41 -7.35
C VAL A 102 1.62 -6.41 -7.36
N ALA A 103 1.04 -6.10 -6.20
CA ALA A 103 -0.05 -5.13 -6.10
C ALA A 103 0.37 -3.74 -6.53
N TYR A 104 1.54 -3.27 -6.11
CA TYR A 104 2.04 -1.96 -6.53
C TYR A 104 2.35 -1.90 -8.02
N GLN A 105 2.87 -2.97 -8.61
CA GLN A 105 3.07 -3.09 -10.06
C GLN A 105 1.72 -3.07 -10.80
N SER A 106 0.70 -3.75 -10.29
CA SER A 106 -0.64 -3.71 -10.87
C SER A 106 -1.25 -2.31 -10.80
N ILE A 107 -1.19 -1.64 -9.63
CA ILE A 107 -1.59 -0.23 -9.46
C ILE A 107 -0.87 0.67 -10.46
N GLN A 108 0.43 0.48 -10.70
CA GLN A 108 1.18 1.24 -11.70
C GLN A 108 0.63 1.03 -13.12
N LYS A 109 0.29 -0.22 -13.48
CA LYS A 109 -0.23 -0.55 -14.82
C LYS A 109 -1.60 0.06 -15.04
N VAL A 110 -2.53 -0.13 -14.09
CA VAL A 110 -3.95 0.27 -14.25
C VAL A 110 -4.22 1.71 -13.82
N GLY A 111 -3.42 2.25 -12.90
CA GLY A 111 -3.60 3.61 -12.37
C GLY A 111 -3.08 4.71 -13.32
N ARG A 112 -2.35 4.36 -14.37
CA ARG A 112 -1.83 5.30 -15.39
C ARG A 112 -2.57 5.27 -16.72
N SER A 113 -3.33 4.21 -17.01
CA SER A 113 -3.85 3.91 -18.34
C SER A 113 -5.13 4.68 -18.69
N SER A 114 -6.06 4.89 -17.75
CA SER A 114 -7.23 5.79 -17.89
C SER A 114 -8.00 5.93 -16.57
N ASN A 115 -9.08 6.72 -16.57
CA ASN A 115 -10.01 6.82 -15.43
C ASN A 115 -10.71 5.47 -15.18
N TYR A 116 -11.03 5.16 -13.93
CA TYR A 116 -11.85 4.02 -13.48
C TYR A 116 -11.23 2.62 -13.60
N GLN A 117 -10.06 2.47 -14.21
CA GLN A 117 -9.45 1.14 -14.37
C GLN A 117 -8.99 0.51 -13.05
N LEU A 118 -8.44 1.30 -12.12
CA LEU A 118 -8.05 0.76 -10.81
C LEU A 118 -9.30 0.31 -10.04
N LYS A 119 -10.34 1.13 -10.06
CA LYS A 119 -11.62 0.76 -9.43
C LYS A 119 -12.21 -0.50 -10.04
N GLN A 120 -12.27 -0.59 -11.37
CA GLN A 120 -12.83 -1.74 -12.08
C GLN A 120 -12.02 -3.01 -11.80
N ALA A 121 -10.69 -2.97 -11.92
CA ALA A 121 -9.84 -4.12 -11.64
C ALA A 121 -9.98 -4.61 -10.18
N ALA A 122 -10.09 -3.68 -9.23
CA ALA A 122 -10.38 -4.01 -7.85
C ALA A 122 -11.79 -4.64 -7.70
N GLU A 123 -12.83 -4.10 -8.34
CA GLU A 123 -14.20 -4.63 -8.31
C GLU A 123 -14.29 -6.04 -8.90
N ASP A 124 -13.57 -6.29 -10.00
CA ASP A 124 -13.46 -7.58 -10.69
C ASP A 124 -12.67 -8.64 -9.89
N ASN A 125 -12.13 -8.27 -8.72
CA ASN A 125 -11.26 -9.11 -7.89
C ASN A 125 -10.02 -9.59 -8.64
N ASP A 126 -9.35 -8.67 -9.35
CA ASP A 126 -8.02 -8.94 -9.90
C ASP A 126 -7.13 -9.54 -8.79
N PRO A 127 -6.58 -10.76 -8.98
CA PRO A 127 -5.79 -11.45 -7.97
C PRO A 127 -4.57 -10.64 -7.53
N ASP A 128 -4.05 -9.75 -8.39
CA ASP A 128 -2.90 -8.90 -8.08
C ASP A 128 -3.27 -7.73 -7.16
N LEU A 129 -4.55 -7.37 -7.06
CA LEU A 129 -5.06 -6.23 -6.28
C LEU A 129 -5.86 -6.63 -5.03
N ILE A 130 -5.95 -7.93 -4.75
CA ILE A 130 -6.61 -8.43 -3.54
C ILE A 130 -5.58 -9.06 -2.60
N ILE A 131 -5.93 -9.11 -1.32
CA ILE A 131 -5.09 -9.81 -0.35
C ILE A 131 -5.03 -11.31 -0.71
N PRO A 132 -3.84 -11.93 -0.78
CA PRO A 132 -3.72 -13.37 -0.98
C PRO A 132 -4.43 -14.17 0.11
N ASN A 133 -5.03 -15.31 -0.27
CA ASN A 133 -5.86 -16.11 0.63
C ASN A 133 -5.09 -16.60 1.87
N GLU A 134 -3.81 -16.95 1.72
CA GLU A 134 -2.94 -17.41 2.79
C GLU A 134 -2.71 -16.28 3.81
N LEU A 135 -2.41 -15.06 3.32
CA LEU A 135 -2.26 -13.87 4.17
C LEU A 135 -3.57 -13.50 4.85
N LYS A 136 -4.69 -13.53 4.11
CA LYS A 136 -6.02 -13.26 4.65
C LYS A 136 -6.40 -14.23 5.76
N THR A 137 -6.22 -15.52 5.52
CA THR A 137 -6.49 -16.58 6.51
C THR A 137 -5.66 -16.38 7.77
N TYR A 138 -4.41 -15.95 7.63
CA TYR A 138 -3.58 -15.65 8.78
C TYR A 138 -4.05 -14.39 9.52
N MET A 139 -4.30 -13.28 8.83
CA MET A 139 -4.73 -12.02 9.44
C MET A 139 -6.08 -12.13 10.13
N ASP A 140 -7.00 -12.95 9.62
CA ASP A 140 -8.31 -13.19 10.24
C ASP A 140 -8.21 -14.04 11.52
N LYS A 141 -7.14 -14.83 11.70
CA LYS A 141 -6.89 -15.57 12.96
C LYS A 141 -6.35 -14.69 14.10
N LEU A 142 -5.91 -13.45 13.78
CA LEU A 142 -5.37 -12.51 14.77
C LEU A 142 -6.42 -11.55 15.35
N LYS A 143 -7.65 -11.55 14.81
CA LYS A 143 -8.80 -10.78 15.30
C LYS A 143 -9.58 -11.57 16.34
#